data_AF-A0A7S0ECC0-F1
#
_entry.id   AF-A0A7S0ECC0-F1
#
_cell.length_a   1.000
_cell.length_b   1.000
_cell.length_c   1.000
_cell.angle_alpha   90.00
_cell.angle_beta   90.00
_cell.angle_gamma   90.00
#
_symmetry.space_group_name_H-M   'P 1'
#
loop_
_entity.id
_entity.type
_entity.pdbx_description
1 polymer ?
#
loop_
_entity_poly.entity_id
_entity_poly.type
_entity_poly.pdbx_seq_one_letter_code
_entity_poly.pdbx_strand_id
1 'polypeptide(L)'
;FGIALIPAILKGQDYVEEMDNLSISEWLKKRGAPPSIEQEIFIAMAKALAFVDPDKVSATVVLTALNRFLQEGDGSKIAFLDGAPPERLCKPLVEYIEARGGRVLLNKPVERIE
;
A
#
# COMPACT_ATOMS: atom_id res chain seq x y z
N PHE A 1 3.35 18.17 11.25
CA PHE A 1 3.08 16.94 10.49
C PHE A 1 1.58 16.63 10.43
N GLY A 2 0.87 16.41 11.55
CA GLY A 2 -0.56 16.07 11.55
C GLY A 2 -1.48 17.02 10.76
N ILE A 3 -1.18 18.32 10.74
CA ILE A 3 -1.95 19.32 9.96
C ILE A 3 -1.91 19.04 8.44
N ALA A 4 -0.78 18.52 7.91
CA ALA A 4 -0.65 18.22 6.49
C ALA A 4 -1.58 17.07 6.03
N LEU A 5 -1.95 16.20 6.96
CA LEU A 5 -2.82 15.04 6.73
C LEU A 5 -4.31 15.37 6.87
N ILE A 6 -4.67 16.56 7.38
CA ILE A 6 -6.08 16.95 7.59
C ILE A 6 -6.92 16.74 6.33
N PRO A 7 -6.48 17.15 5.12
CA PRO A 7 -7.33 16.97 3.95
C PRO A 7 -7.46 15.51 3.53
N ALA A 8 -6.45 14.67 3.75
CA ALA A 8 -6.55 13.23 3.51
C ALA A 8 -7.51 12.55 4.49
N ILE A 9 -7.51 12.99 5.76
CA ILE A 9 -8.44 12.48 6.78
C ILE A 9 -9.88 12.90 6.49
N LEU A 10 -10.11 14.17 6.12
CA LEU A 10 -11.46 14.72 5.93
C LEU A 10 -12.09 14.36 4.58
N LYS A 11 -11.29 14.34 3.50
CA LYS A 11 -11.78 14.04 2.15
C LYS A 11 -11.65 12.57 1.77
N GLY A 12 -10.95 11.78 2.58
CA GLY A 12 -10.82 10.34 2.39
C GLY A 12 -10.16 9.96 1.06
N GLN A 13 -10.65 8.87 0.48
CA GLN A 13 -10.02 8.19 -0.65
C GLN A 13 -9.94 9.06 -1.93
N ASP A 14 -10.97 9.85 -2.24
CA ASP A 14 -10.99 10.71 -3.43
C ASP A 14 -9.81 11.69 -3.44
N TYR A 15 -9.50 12.30 -2.30
CA TYR A 15 -8.34 13.19 -2.18
C TYR A 15 -7.03 12.43 -2.29
N VAL A 16 -6.95 11.20 -1.78
CA VAL A 16 -5.74 10.37 -1.87
C VAL A 16 -5.44 10.04 -3.34
N GLU A 17 -6.46 9.69 -4.12
CA GLU A 17 -6.34 9.38 -5.54
C GLU A 17 -5.96 10.60 -6.39
N GLU A 18 -6.47 11.78 -6.05
CA GLU A 18 -6.07 13.03 -6.71
C GLU A 18 -4.56 13.33 -6.58
N MET A 19 -3.86 12.76 -5.59
CA MET A 19 -2.43 13.00 -5.36
C MET A 19 -1.51 12.06 -6.15
N ASP A 20 -2.04 11.19 -7.00
CA ASP A 20 -1.22 10.23 -7.77
C ASP A 20 -0.24 10.89 -8.74
N ASN A 21 -0.55 12.13 -9.13
CA ASN A 21 0.30 12.96 -9.97
C ASN A 21 1.51 13.58 -9.24
N LEU A 22 1.70 13.30 -7.95
CA LEU A 22 2.81 13.81 -7.14
C LEU A 22 3.59 12.64 -6.53
N SER A 23 4.91 12.77 -6.47
CA SER A 23 5.70 11.98 -5.53
C SER A 23 5.38 12.38 -4.08
N ILE A 24 5.63 11.49 -3.12
CA ILE A 24 5.44 11.85 -1.71
C ILE A 24 6.36 13.00 -1.27
N SER A 25 7.58 13.11 -1.83
CA SER A 25 8.46 14.26 -1.60
C SER A 25 7.87 15.58 -2.09
N GLU A 26 7.30 15.61 -3.30
CA GLU A 26 6.64 16.81 -3.84
C GLU A 26 5.40 17.17 -3.02
N TRP A 27 4.62 16.17 -2.61
CA TRP A 27 3.46 16.37 -1.76
C TRP A 27 3.86 16.98 -0.41
N LEU A 28 4.90 16.45 0.25
CA LEU A 28 5.42 16.97 1.51
C LEU A 28 5.89 18.43 1.38
N LYS A 29 6.65 18.75 0.32
CA LYS A 29 7.10 20.11 0.04
C LYS A 29 5.92 21.06 -0.19
N LYS A 30 4.92 20.66 -0.98
CA LYS A 30 3.70 21.44 -1.24
C LYS A 30 2.87 21.68 0.03
N ARG A 31 2.95 20.77 0.99
CA ARG A 31 2.32 20.88 2.32
C ARG A 31 3.14 21.66 3.35
N GLY A 32 4.32 22.15 2.99
CA GLY A 32 5.20 22.86 3.91
C GLY A 32 5.76 21.97 5.02
N ALA A 33 5.91 20.67 4.77
CA ALA A 33 6.56 19.77 5.72
C ALA A 33 8.06 20.11 5.84
N PRO A 34 8.64 20.12 7.05
CA PRO A 34 10.08 20.27 7.22
C PRO A 34 10.85 19.16 6.49
N PRO A 35 11.99 19.46 5.85
CA PRO A 35 12.80 18.44 5.16
C PRO A 35 13.24 17.28 6.06
N SER A 36 13.38 17.50 7.37
CA SER A 36 13.73 16.44 8.33
C SER A 36 12.66 15.35 8.42
N ILE A 37 11.36 15.68 8.25
CA ILE A 37 10.28 14.68 8.27
C ILE A 37 10.44 13.69 7.12
N GLU A 38 10.85 14.18 5.95
CA GLU A 38 11.10 13.31 4.80
C GLU A 38 12.24 12.33 5.11
N GLN A 39 13.36 12.84 5.65
CA GLN A 39 14.55 12.06 5.97
C GLN A 39 14.32 11.05 7.10
N GLU A 40 13.62 11.43 8.16
CA GLU A 40 13.46 10.62 9.36
C GLU A 40 12.33 9.59 9.25
N ILE A 41 11.28 9.88 8.47
CA ILE A 41 10.06 9.05 8.44
C ILE A 41 9.79 8.50 7.04
N PHE A 42 9.73 9.37 6.03
CA PHE A 42 9.22 8.97 4.73
C PHE A 42 10.21 8.17 3.89
N ILE A 43 11.52 8.30 4.11
CA ILE A 43 12.50 7.37 3.51
C ILE A 43 12.21 5.93 3.95
N ALA A 44 12.01 5.70 5.25
CA ALA A 44 11.72 4.36 5.76
C ALA A 44 10.38 3.84 5.22
N MET A 45 9.35 4.70 5.21
CA MET A 45 8.02 4.34 4.72
C MET A 45 7.99 4.02 3.22
N ALA A 46 8.64 4.83 2.38
CA ALA A 46 8.73 4.61 0.95
C ALA A 46 9.46 3.29 0.63
N LYS A 47 10.55 3.01 1.34
CA LYS A 47 11.31 1.75 1.18
C LYS A 47 10.54 0.54 1.66
N ALA A 48 9.77 0.66 2.74
CA ALA A 48 8.95 -0.43 3.26
C ALA A 48 7.76 -0.76 2.35
N LEU A 49 7.14 0.25 1.73
CA LEU A 49 5.94 0.07 0.90
C LEU A 49 6.24 -0.26 -0.57
N ALA A 50 7.25 0.40 -1.14
CA ALA A 50 7.50 0.37 -2.58
C ALA A 50 8.97 0.09 -2.95
N PHE A 51 9.86 -0.11 -1.98
CA PHE A 51 11.28 -0.39 -2.19
C PHE A 51 12.04 0.69 -2.99
N VAL A 52 11.55 1.93 -2.96
CA VAL A 52 12.15 3.08 -3.65
C VAL A 52 12.28 4.27 -2.69
N ASP A 53 13.00 5.30 -3.13
CA ASP A 53 13.12 6.56 -2.38
C ASP A 53 11.85 7.43 -2.51
N PRO A 54 11.62 8.37 -1.57
CA PRO A 54 10.41 9.22 -1.53
C PRO A 54 10.12 10.05 -2.79
N ASP A 55 11.14 10.40 -3.56
CA ASP A 55 11.02 11.15 -4.81
C ASP A 55 10.52 10.29 -5.99
N LYS A 56 10.45 8.96 -5.80
CA LYS A 56 10.09 7.97 -6.83
C LYS A 56 8.80 7.21 -6.54
N VAL A 57 8.17 7.44 -5.39
CA VAL A 57 6.89 6.81 -5.02
C VAL A 57 5.76 7.82 -5.06
N SER A 58 4.65 7.43 -5.70
CA SER A 58 3.41 8.20 -5.71
C SER A 58 2.93 8.49 -4.28
N ALA A 59 2.48 9.72 -4.04
CA ALA A 59 1.91 10.12 -2.76
C ALA A 59 0.68 9.27 -2.40
N THR A 60 -0.08 8.79 -3.40
CA THR A 60 -1.24 7.89 -3.21
C THR A 60 -0.87 6.64 -2.43
N VAL A 61 0.27 6.00 -2.74
CA VAL A 61 0.71 4.76 -2.06
C VAL A 61 0.89 5.00 -0.57
N VAL A 62 1.59 6.08 -0.23
CA VAL A 62 1.92 6.41 1.16
C VAL A 62 0.71 6.93 1.92
N LEU A 63 -0.08 7.81 1.31
CA LEU A 63 -1.29 8.35 1.91
C LEU A 63 -2.36 7.28 2.15
N THR A 64 -2.46 6.28 1.27
CA THR A 64 -3.36 5.12 1.47
C THR A 64 -2.97 4.33 2.72
N ALA A 65 -1.67 4.05 2.89
CA ALA A 65 -1.16 3.35 4.08
C ALA A 65 -1.42 4.17 5.37
N LEU A 66 -1.16 5.48 5.34
CA LEU A 66 -1.43 6.37 6.46
C LEU A 66 -2.92 6.46 6.78
N ASN A 67 -3.80 6.48 5.77
CA ASN A 67 -5.24 6.56 5.97
C ASN A 67 -5.75 5.31 6.70
N ARG A 68 -5.25 4.12 6.36
CA ARG A 68 -5.54 2.88 7.11
C ARG A 68 -5.15 2.97 8.58
N PHE A 69 -3.97 3.50 8.89
CA PHE A 69 -3.52 3.69 10.28
C PHE A 69 -4.39 4.68 11.07
N LEU A 70 -5.01 5.64 10.39
CA LEU A 70 -5.81 6.69 11.03
C LEU A 70 -7.29 6.30 11.18
N GLN A 71 -7.81 5.44 10.30
CA GLN A 71 -9.22 5.04 10.31
C GLN A 71 -9.49 3.76 11.12
N GLU A 72 -8.54 2.83 11.17
CA GLU A 72 -8.72 1.54 11.84
C GLU A 72 -7.91 1.50 13.13
N GLY A 73 -8.55 1.23 14.28
CA GLY A 73 -7.86 1.19 15.59
C GLY A 73 -6.73 0.16 15.68
N ASP A 74 -6.83 -0.90 14.88
CA ASP A 74 -5.81 -1.95 14.72
C ASP A 74 -5.10 -1.89 13.36
N GLY A 75 -5.31 -0.84 12.56
CA GLY A 75 -4.84 -0.75 11.17
C GLY A 75 -3.31 -0.75 11.01
N SER A 76 -2.58 -0.42 12.08
CA SER A 76 -1.12 -0.47 12.11
C SER A 76 -0.55 -1.76 12.71
N LYS A 77 -1.40 -2.72 13.11
CA LYS A 77 -0.92 -4.01 13.62
C LYS A 77 -0.34 -4.83 12.47
N ILE A 78 0.81 -5.40 12.73
CA ILE A 78 1.53 -6.26 11.79
C ILE A 78 1.38 -7.70 12.27
N ALA A 79 1.11 -8.62 11.34
CA ALA A 79 1.06 -10.05 11.60
C ALA A 79 1.99 -10.79 10.64
N PHE A 80 2.54 -11.91 11.12
CA PHE A 80 3.29 -12.85 10.29
C PHE A 80 2.42 -14.05 9.99
N LEU A 81 2.58 -14.61 8.79
CA LEU A 81 1.99 -15.89 8.47
C LEU A 81 2.72 -16.99 9.25
N ASP A 82 1.99 -17.98 9.76
CA ASP A 82 2.51 -19.05 10.61
C ASP A 82 3.24 -20.17 9.84
N GLY A 83 3.61 -19.90 8.59
CA GLY A 83 4.34 -20.80 7.71
C GLY A 83 4.45 -20.20 6.31
N ALA A 84 4.93 -21.02 5.37
CA ALA A 84 5.16 -20.55 4.01
C ALA A 84 3.84 -20.20 3.28
N PRO A 85 3.81 -19.08 2.51
CA PRO A 85 2.60 -18.63 1.83
C PRO A 85 1.93 -19.66 0.89
N PRO A 86 2.67 -20.48 0.11
CA PRO A 86 2.04 -21.50 -0.73
C PRO A 86 1.16 -22.48 0.05
N GLU A 87 1.59 -22.90 1.24
CA GLU A 87 0.92 -23.89 2.07
C GLU A 87 -0.14 -23.29 2.98
N ARG A 88 0.15 -22.14 3.58
CA ARG A 88 -0.71 -21.54 4.63
C ARG A 88 -1.77 -20.59 4.09
N LEU A 89 -1.58 -20.04 2.89
CA LEU A 89 -2.51 -19.10 2.26
C LEU A 89 -3.01 -19.61 0.90
N CYS A 90 -2.10 -19.97 -0.01
CA CYS A 90 -2.50 -20.31 -1.38
C CYS A 90 -3.27 -21.63 -1.43
N LYS A 91 -2.80 -22.68 -0.73
CA LYS A 91 -3.45 -24.00 -0.74
C LYS A 91 -4.92 -23.97 -0.26
N PRO A 92 -5.28 -23.32 0.87
CA PRO A 92 -6.68 -23.18 1.26
C PRO A 92 -7.56 -22.52 0.18
N LEU A 93 -7.02 -21.53 -0.55
CA LEU A 93 -7.75 -20.89 -1.65
C LEU A 93 -7.98 -21.87 -2.81
N VAL A 94 -6.96 -22.64 -3.18
CA VAL A 94 -7.06 -23.68 -4.23
C VAL A 94 -8.13 -24.70 -3.87
N GLU A 95 -8.07 -25.27 -2.67
CA GLU A 95 -9.05 -26.25 -2.18
C GLU A 95 -10.48 -25.70 -2.21
N TYR A 96 -10.67 -24.45 -1.79
CA TYR A 96 -11.97 -23.77 -1.81
C TYR A 96 -12.54 -23.62 -3.23
N ILE A 97 -11.69 -23.26 -4.19
CA ILE A 97 -12.04 -23.05 -5.60
C ILE A 97 -12.39 -24.40 -6.26
N GLU A 98 -11.55 -25.41 -6.07
CA GLU A 98 -11.73 -26.75 -6.67
C GLU A 98 -12.96 -27.48 -6.13
N ALA A 99 -13.24 -27.34 -4.83
CA ALA A 99 -14.46 -27.88 -4.22
C ALA A 99 -15.77 -27.31 -4.83
N ARG A 100 -15.69 -26.18 -5.55
CA ARG A 100 -16.82 -25.52 -6.22
C ARG A 100 -16.79 -25.68 -7.75
N GLY A 101 -15.98 -26.62 -8.25
CA GLY A 101 -15.87 -26.90 -9.68
C GLY A 101 -14.98 -25.91 -10.45
N GLY A 102 -14.30 -24.99 -9.76
CA GLY A 102 -13.23 -24.18 -10.34
C GLY A 102 -11.99 -25.02 -10.63
N ARG A 103 -11.04 -24.47 -11.38
CA ARG A 103 -9.79 -25.15 -11.75
C ARG A 103 -8.59 -24.23 -11.51
N VAL A 104 -7.54 -24.75 -10.89
CA VAL A 104 -6.26 -24.06 -10.74
C VAL A 104 -5.21 -24.80 -11.56
N LEU A 105 -4.59 -24.10 -12.52
CA LEU A 105 -3.66 -24.69 -13.47
C LEU A 105 -2.26 -24.12 -13.25
N LEU A 106 -1.32 -24.97 -12.83
CA LEU A 106 0.09 -24.61 -12.69
C LEU A 106 0.83 -24.82 -14.02
N ASN A 107 1.97 -24.13 -14.20
CA ASN A 107 2.82 -24.27 -15.39
C ASN A 107 2.10 -23.99 -16.71
N LYS A 108 1.14 -23.06 -16.70
CA LYS A 108 0.31 -22.66 -17.86
C LYS A 108 0.48 -21.17 -18.16
N PRO A 109 1.62 -20.75 -18.75
CA PRO A 109 1.80 -19.36 -19.16
C PRO A 109 0.75 -18.98 -20.23
N VAL A 110 0.16 -17.80 -20.09
CA VAL A 110 -0.82 -17.25 -21.04
C VAL A 110 -0.06 -16.53 -22.16
N GLU A 111 -0.26 -16.95 -23.41
CA GLU A 111 0.41 -16.34 -24.57
C GLU A 111 -0.33 -15.10 -25.08
N ARG A 112 -1.66 -15.17 -25.17
CA ARG A 112 -2.52 -14.08 -25.63
C ARG A 112 -3.91 -14.17 -25.01
N ILE A 113 -4.57 -13.02 -24.91
CA ILE A 113 -5.99 -12.88 -24.60
C ILE A 113 -6.62 -12.22 -25.83
N GLU A 114 -7.63 -12.87 -26.43
CA GLU A 114 -8.38 -12.36 -27.58
C GLU A 114 -9.57 -11.51 -27.13
#